data_AF-A0A0F9JGY8-F1
#
_entry.id   AF-A0A0F9JGY8-F1
#
_cell.length_a   1.000
_cell.length_b   1.000
_cell.length_c   1.000
_cell.angle_alpha   90.00
_cell.angle_beta   90.00
_cell.angle_gamma   90.00
#
_symmetry.space_group_name_H-M   'P 1'
#
loop_
_entity.id
_entity.type
_entity.pdbx_description
1 polymer ?
#
loop_
_entity_poly.entity_id
_entity_poly.type
_entity_poly.pdbx_seq_one_letter_code
_entity_poly.pdbx_strand_id
1 'polypeptide(L)'
;MVNHTIYFFSLKQFRNHNNKGRILGMEHKSLTLEHDKNLIDKILEDINTRYIILFLYIVRNDLFKDLSDAGLVESYERVLILDDVFKSNMTTYLDKYFIETYIDLGLIKNIRSVREFEQKPDDFILRLGEETVTIEKNTISMPDDSLFLMIHKKFKSLSRRNFNLALTRLKSVRCEKSNLIHSLIYEIGEHDYVLSDDIYYVLDQYGNIYQAIKIEVTIEGFHQRLVEIKEKIETYIEVFEPKLNSKAVLKKIKSAIEQSQDVIQYLKDEKVELSDKFNFNKIDTSEEIFTKWKSQLESLINLRDQLEQIDKRLIELKRYYTGKNKTNSYLEFIEKVSFNEDEIVDKIQTLLIELRKELVRINEVMSTFTMKELKLLNLDYERLIILGNDD
;
A
#
# COMPACT_ATOMS: atom_id res chain seq x y z
N MET A 1 -14.04 -19.32 -2.26
CA MET A 1 -14.19 -19.26 -0.79
C MET A 1 -13.04 -18.44 -0.24
N VAL A 2 -13.35 -17.29 0.35
CA VAL A 2 -12.39 -16.28 0.82
C VAL A 2 -12.13 -16.55 2.30
N ASN A 3 -10.89 -16.84 2.69
CA ASN A 3 -10.53 -16.89 4.11
C ASN A 3 -10.38 -15.46 4.62
N HIS A 4 -11.34 -15.08 5.46
CA HIS A 4 -11.24 -13.98 6.39
C HIS A 4 -10.25 -14.36 7.50
N THR A 5 -9.19 -13.58 7.65
CA THR A 5 -8.41 -13.57 8.89
C THR A 5 -8.19 -12.11 9.28
N ILE A 6 -9.24 -11.49 9.80
CA ILE A 6 -9.12 -10.34 10.69
C ILE A 6 -9.34 -10.92 12.07
N TYR A 7 -8.26 -11.05 12.84
CA TYR A 7 -8.35 -11.48 14.22
C TYR A 7 -9.00 -10.37 15.04
N PHE A 8 -10.15 -10.67 15.65
CA PHE A 8 -10.69 -9.89 16.76
C PHE A 8 -9.79 -10.10 17.97
N PHE A 9 -9.09 -9.04 18.42
CA PHE A 9 -8.41 -9.06 19.71
C PHE A 9 -9.34 -8.53 20.80
N SER A 10 -9.46 -9.30 21.88
CA SER A 10 -10.17 -8.91 23.10
C SER A 10 -9.31 -7.96 23.94
N LEU A 11 -9.81 -6.74 24.09
CA LEU A 11 -9.57 -5.71 25.13
C LEU A 11 -8.50 -5.97 26.19
N LYS A 12 -7.50 -5.08 26.22
CA LYS A 12 -6.93 -4.55 27.48
C LYS A 12 -7.43 -3.11 27.63
N GLN A 13 -8.44 -2.88 28.49
CA GLN A 13 -8.82 -1.54 28.88
C GLN A 13 -7.70 -0.94 29.73
N PHE A 14 -6.95 0.02 29.19
CA PHE A 14 -6.30 1.03 30.01
C PHE A 14 -7.06 2.35 29.83
N ARG A 15 -7.98 2.61 30.75
CA ARG A 15 -8.50 3.96 30.97
C ARG A 15 -7.35 4.81 31.51
N ASN A 16 -6.78 5.68 30.68
CA ASN A 16 -5.92 6.75 31.18
C ASN A 16 -6.80 7.80 31.87
N HIS A 17 -6.75 7.83 33.20
CA HIS A 17 -7.18 8.99 33.97
C HIS A 17 -6.21 10.14 33.71
N ASN A 18 -6.68 11.14 32.95
CA ASN A 18 -6.06 12.44 32.82
C ASN A 18 -5.99 13.12 34.20
N ASN A 19 -4.88 12.91 34.93
CA ASN A 19 -4.52 13.80 36.02
C ASN A 19 -3.92 15.08 35.44
N LYS A 20 -4.76 16.12 35.32
CA LYS A 20 -4.31 17.51 35.16
C LYS A 20 -3.62 17.97 36.45
N GLY A 21 -2.39 17.52 36.67
CA GLY A 21 -1.46 18.11 37.62
C GLY A 21 -0.58 19.12 36.92
N ARG A 22 -0.70 20.41 37.27
CA ARG A 22 0.30 21.42 36.90
C ARG A 22 1.66 20.97 37.45
N ILE A 23 2.61 20.62 36.58
CA ILE A 23 4.02 20.47 36.97
C ILE A 23 4.79 21.64 36.33
N LEU A 24 5.07 22.63 37.17
CA LEU A 24 6.04 23.68 36.88
C LEU A 24 7.45 23.07 37.00
N GLY A 25 8.20 23.06 35.89
CA GLY A 25 9.67 23.05 35.93
C GLY A 25 10.40 21.70 36.02
N MET A 26 10.01 20.67 35.27
CA MET A 26 10.93 19.55 34.98
C MET A 26 11.71 19.85 33.70
N GLU A 27 13.05 19.77 33.77
CA GLU A 27 13.90 19.75 32.58
C GLU A 27 13.46 18.58 31.69
N HIS A 28 12.95 18.91 30.51
CA HIS A 28 12.64 17.94 29.47
C HIS A 28 13.92 17.17 29.11
N LYS A 29 13.95 15.86 29.38
CA LYS A 29 15.14 14.98 29.22
C LYS A 29 14.92 13.78 28.30
N SER A 30 13.68 13.30 28.20
CA SER A 30 13.26 12.16 27.38
C SER A 30 12.17 12.60 26.40
N LEU A 31 11.99 11.85 25.32
CA LEU A 31 10.94 12.14 24.34
C LEU A 31 9.56 11.88 25.00
N THR A 32 8.67 12.86 25.00
CA THR A 32 7.32 12.70 25.57
C THR A 32 6.24 13.34 24.70
N LEU A 33 5.02 12.80 24.74
CA LEU A 33 3.89 13.38 24.01
C LEU A 33 3.56 14.81 24.45
N GLU A 34 3.77 15.15 25.72
CA GLU A 34 3.49 16.49 26.23
C GLU A 34 4.35 17.57 25.56
N HIS A 35 5.60 17.25 25.23
CA HIS A 35 6.56 18.23 24.72
C HIS A 35 6.89 18.04 23.23
N ASP A 36 6.84 16.79 22.74
CA ASP A 36 7.32 16.41 21.41
C ASP A 36 6.24 15.88 20.46
N LYS A 37 4.95 15.97 20.80
CA LYS A 37 3.87 15.48 19.91
C LYS A 37 4.02 15.97 18.47
N ASN A 38 4.28 17.27 18.27
CA ASN A 38 4.47 17.83 16.92
C ASN A 38 5.67 17.24 16.18
N LEU A 39 6.76 16.96 16.91
CA LEU A 39 7.96 16.34 16.34
C LEU A 39 7.67 14.90 15.93
N ILE A 40 7.00 14.13 16.79
CA ILE A 40 6.59 12.76 16.53
C ILE A 40 5.63 12.71 15.34
N ASP A 41 4.61 13.58 15.31
CA ASP A 41 3.67 13.69 14.20
C ASP A 41 4.40 14.00 12.87
N LYS A 42 5.36 14.92 12.86
CA LYS A 42 6.17 15.23 11.66
C LYS A 42 7.02 14.04 11.19
N ILE A 43 7.57 13.28 12.13
CA ILE A 43 8.37 12.08 11.81
C ILE A 43 7.49 10.97 11.24
N LEU A 44 6.29 10.79 11.78
CA LEU A 44 5.33 9.80 11.28
C LEU A 44 4.58 10.28 10.02
N GLU A 45 4.57 11.58 9.71
CA GLU A 45 4.05 12.11 8.45
C GLU A 45 4.97 11.83 7.26
N ASP A 46 6.28 11.77 7.47
CA ASP A 46 7.23 11.39 6.44
C ASP A 46 7.26 9.86 6.29
N ILE A 47 6.73 9.40 5.15
CA ILE A 47 6.59 7.99 4.80
C ILE A 47 7.92 7.22 4.95
N ASN A 48 9.06 7.85 4.64
CA ASN A 48 10.36 7.17 4.68
C ASN A 48 10.79 6.88 6.12
N THR A 49 10.63 7.84 7.03
CA THR A 49 10.96 7.67 8.45
C THR A 49 9.91 6.85 9.18
N ARG A 50 8.63 7.07 8.87
CA ARG A 50 7.51 6.35 9.46
C ARG A 50 7.69 4.84 9.35
N TYR A 51 7.89 4.31 8.14
CA TYR A 51 7.94 2.86 7.98
C TYR A 51 9.15 2.22 8.66
N ILE A 52 10.29 2.91 8.77
CA ILE A 52 11.42 2.39 9.55
C ILE A 52 10.99 2.20 11.02
N ILE A 53 10.43 3.23 11.63
CA ILE A 53 9.99 3.18 13.04
C ILE A 53 8.95 2.09 13.23
N LEU A 54 7.90 2.06 12.41
CA LEU A 54 6.78 1.14 12.60
C LEU A 54 7.18 -0.31 12.36
N PHE A 55 8.06 -0.59 11.42
CA PHE A 55 8.51 -1.97 11.20
C PHE A 55 9.47 -2.44 12.29
N LEU A 56 10.35 -1.58 12.80
CA LEU A 56 11.13 -1.90 14.00
C LEU A 56 10.22 -2.13 15.21
N TYR A 57 9.13 -1.35 15.34
CA TYR A 57 8.12 -1.58 16.37
C TYR A 57 7.44 -2.93 16.22
N ILE A 58 6.98 -3.30 15.02
CA ILE A 58 6.30 -4.58 14.77
C ILE A 58 7.23 -5.76 15.09
N VAL A 59 8.52 -5.64 14.75
CA VAL A 59 9.51 -6.66 15.13
C VAL A 59 9.63 -6.74 16.65
N ARG A 60 9.82 -5.60 17.33
CA ARG A 60 9.97 -5.56 18.78
C ARG A 60 8.73 -6.10 19.52
N ASN A 61 7.55 -5.63 19.15
CA ASN A 61 6.30 -5.88 19.85
C ASN A 61 5.54 -7.10 19.33
N ASP A 62 5.19 -7.11 18.04
CA ASP A 62 4.30 -8.14 17.48
C ASP A 62 5.02 -9.48 17.26
N LEU A 63 6.33 -9.48 16.96
CA LEU A 63 7.10 -10.74 16.93
C LEU A 63 7.59 -11.16 18.31
N PHE A 64 8.20 -10.26 19.09
CA PHE A 64 8.95 -10.65 20.29
C PHE A 64 8.32 -10.18 21.61
N LYS A 65 7.15 -9.54 21.57
CA LYS A 65 6.41 -9.07 22.76
C LYS A 65 7.29 -8.25 23.70
N ASP A 66 8.19 -7.44 23.14
CA ASP A 66 9.18 -6.66 23.90
C ASP A 66 10.00 -7.52 24.88
N LEU A 67 10.35 -8.73 24.45
CA LEU A 67 11.07 -9.74 25.23
C LEU A 67 10.39 -10.17 26.54
N SER A 68 9.09 -9.87 26.71
CA SER A 68 8.32 -10.29 27.90
C SER A 68 8.05 -11.80 27.96
N ASP A 69 8.19 -12.50 26.83
CA ASP A 69 7.95 -13.93 26.68
C ASP A 69 9.28 -14.67 26.43
N ALA A 70 9.95 -15.06 27.52
CA ALA A 70 11.24 -15.76 27.44
C ALA A 70 11.14 -17.10 26.68
N GLY A 71 10.00 -17.80 26.77
CA GLY A 71 9.80 -19.07 26.06
C GLY A 71 9.74 -18.89 24.54
N LEU A 72 9.15 -17.78 24.09
CA LEU A 72 9.13 -17.40 22.68
C LEU A 72 10.55 -17.10 22.16
N VAL A 73 11.34 -16.35 22.93
CA VAL A 73 12.73 -16.01 22.58
C VAL A 73 13.58 -17.27 22.46
N GLU A 74 13.52 -18.17 23.45
CA GLU A 74 14.25 -19.44 23.40
C GLU A 74 13.82 -20.29 22.20
N SER A 75 12.52 -20.31 21.87
CA SER A 75 12.00 -21.08 20.73
C SER A 75 12.48 -20.53 19.40
N TYR A 76 12.57 -19.21 19.27
CA TYR A 76 13.14 -18.54 18.10
C TYR A 76 14.64 -18.83 17.95
N GLU A 77 15.42 -18.68 19.03
CA GLU A 77 16.86 -18.98 19.03
C GLU A 77 17.13 -20.45 18.66
N ARG A 78 16.31 -21.39 19.14
CA ARG A 78 16.38 -22.81 18.76
C ARG A 78 16.17 -23.04 17.27
N VAL A 79 15.34 -22.24 16.60
CA VAL A 79 15.15 -22.33 15.14
C VAL A 79 16.38 -21.79 14.41
N LEU A 80 16.99 -20.70 14.90
CA LEU A 80 18.13 -20.05 14.24
C LEU A 80 19.42 -20.88 14.27
N ILE A 81 19.61 -21.74 15.27
CA ILE A 81 20.81 -22.59 15.38
C ILE A 81 20.75 -23.86 14.50
N LEU A 82 19.64 -24.10 13.79
CA LEU A 82 19.48 -25.26 12.92
C LEU A 82 20.22 -25.02 11.59
N ASP A 83 20.94 -26.04 11.10
CA ASP A 83 21.61 -25.98 9.79
C ASP A 83 20.60 -25.80 8.64
N ASP A 84 19.49 -26.54 8.69
CA ASP A 84 18.36 -26.43 7.78
C ASP A 84 17.07 -26.21 8.59
N VAL A 85 16.32 -25.16 8.24
CA VAL A 85 15.04 -24.85 8.89
C VAL A 85 13.90 -25.45 8.06
N PHE A 86 13.30 -26.52 8.54
CA PHE A 86 12.12 -27.13 7.89
C PHE A 86 10.81 -26.50 8.40
N LYS A 87 9.74 -26.63 7.61
CA LYS A 87 8.38 -26.24 8.02
C LYS A 87 7.97 -26.87 9.35
N SER A 88 8.29 -28.15 9.55
CA SER A 88 8.03 -28.86 10.81
C SER A 88 8.72 -28.20 12.01
N ASN A 89 9.95 -27.68 11.87
CA ASN A 89 10.64 -26.99 12.95
C ASN A 89 9.90 -25.71 13.36
N MET A 90 9.54 -24.87 12.38
CA MET A 90 8.79 -23.64 12.64
C MET A 90 7.48 -23.93 13.37
N THR A 91 6.68 -24.87 12.86
CA THR A 91 5.36 -25.21 13.42
C THR A 91 5.42 -25.92 14.77
N THR A 92 6.55 -26.55 15.10
CA THR A 92 6.77 -27.20 16.40
C THR A 92 7.18 -26.19 17.47
N TYR A 93 8.05 -25.24 17.13
CA TYR A 93 8.64 -24.31 18.11
C TYR A 93 7.90 -22.98 18.22
N LEU A 94 7.26 -22.52 17.14
CA LEU A 94 6.67 -21.19 17.08
C LEU A 94 5.15 -21.30 16.91
N ASP A 95 4.43 -20.39 17.56
CA ASP A 95 2.98 -20.34 17.43
C ASP A 95 2.55 -19.82 16.05
N LYS A 96 1.28 -20.07 15.73
CA LYS A 96 0.70 -19.68 14.43
C LYS A 96 0.77 -18.18 14.17
N TYR A 97 0.60 -17.36 15.21
CA TYR A 97 0.60 -15.90 15.08
C TYR A 97 2.01 -15.39 14.77
N PHE A 98 3.03 -15.91 15.46
CA PHE A 98 4.42 -15.60 15.16
C PHE A 98 4.75 -15.96 13.72
N ILE A 99 4.41 -17.19 13.28
CA ILE A 99 4.67 -17.65 11.91
C ILE A 99 3.98 -16.75 10.87
N GLU A 100 2.71 -16.39 11.11
CA GLU A 100 1.97 -15.47 10.24
C GLU A 100 2.67 -14.11 10.14
N THR A 101 3.02 -13.49 11.27
CA THR A 101 3.70 -12.21 11.30
C THR A 101 5.07 -12.30 10.62
N TYR A 102 5.84 -13.36 10.87
CA TYR A 102 7.17 -13.58 10.30
C TYR A 102 7.14 -13.72 8.77
N ILE A 103 6.14 -14.45 8.24
CA ILE A 103 5.89 -14.57 6.80
C ILE A 103 5.42 -13.24 6.21
N ASP A 104 4.50 -12.55 6.88
CA ASP A 104 3.96 -11.28 6.43
C ASP A 104 5.06 -10.21 6.33
N LEU A 105 5.99 -10.17 7.28
CA LEU A 105 7.19 -9.32 7.22
C LEU A 105 8.17 -9.76 6.12
N GLY A 106 8.02 -10.96 5.56
CA GLY A 106 8.85 -11.45 4.47
C GLY A 106 10.23 -11.92 4.90
N LEU A 107 10.37 -12.33 6.16
CA LEU A 107 11.61 -12.85 6.74
C LEU A 107 11.94 -14.29 6.25
N ILE A 108 10.98 -14.95 5.59
CA ILE A 108 11.19 -16.20 4.84
C ILE A 108 11.26 -15.88 3.34
N LYS A 109 12.44 -16.07 2.73
CA LYS A 109 12.72 -15.68 1.35
C LYS A 109 11.93 -16.50 0.32
N ASN A 110 11.68 -17.78 0.60
CA ASN A 110 11.04 -18.72 -0.34
C ASN A 110 9.57 -19.03 -0.04
N ILE A 111 8.91 -18.21 0.79
CA ILE A 111 7.48 -18.27 1.08
C ILE A 111 6.87 -16.89 0.90
N ARG A 112 5.78 -16.80 0.13
CA ARG A 112 5.13 -15.51 -0.18
C ARG A 112 3.91 -15.21 0.69
N SER A 113 3.31 -16.23 1.31
CA SER A 113 2.09 -16.11 2.09
C SER A 113 1.90 -17.29 3.05
N VAL A 114 1.07 -17.10 4.08
CA VAL A 114 0.67 -18.17 5.00
C VAL A 114 -0.01 -19.33 4.27
N ARG A 115 -0.85 -19.03 3.26
CA ARG A 115 -1.49 -20.07 2.44
C ARG A 115 -0.46 -20.92 1.70
N GLU A 116 0.59 -20.30 1.15
CA GLU A 116 1.66 -21.06 0.51
C GLU A 116 2.39 -21.93 1.53
N PHE A 117 2.70 -21.39 2.71
CA PHE A 117 3.35 -22.11 3.79
C PHE A 117 2.56 -23.35 4.23
N GLU A 118 1.25 -23.20 4.44
CA GLU A 118 0.35 -24.29 4.82
C GLU A 118 0.33 -25.43 3.80
N GLN A 119 0.48 -25.11 2.50
CA GLN A 119 0.49 -26.08 1.41
C GLN A 119 1.82 -26.80 1.22
N LYS A 120 2.92 -26.31 1.79
CA LYS A 120 4.21 -27.01 1.71
C LYS A 120 4.21 -28.26 2.57
N PRO A 121 4.94 -29.32 2.17
CA PRO A 121 5.14 -30.49 3.03
C PRO A 121 6.00 -30.11 4.25
N ASP A 122 5.96 -30.94 5.28
CA ASP A 122 6.60 -30.66 6.57
C ASP A 122 8.14 -30.71 6.51
N ASP A 123 8.68 -31.41 5.52
CA ASP A 123 10.11 -31.49 5.16
C ASP A 123 10.55 -30.42 4.16
N PHE A 124 9.71 -29.43 3.87
CA PHE A 124 10.10 -28.31 3.01
C PHE A 124 11.10 -27.39 3.73
N ILE A 125 12.26 -27.17 3.11
CA ILE A 125 13.29 -26.26 3.62
C ILE A 125 12.87 -24.81 3.41
N LEU A 126 12.83 -24.06 4.50
CA LEU A 126 12.57 -22.63 4.56
C LEU A 126 13.90 -21.88 4.53
N ARG A 127 14.00 -20.91 3.61
CA ARG A 127 15.19 -20.07 3.49
C ARG A 127 14.98 -18.80 4.30
N LEU A 128 15.62 -18.74 5.46
CA LEU A 128 15.73 -17.50 6.23
C LEU A 128 16.69 -16.52 5.52
N GLY A 129 16.68 -15.25 5.95
CA GLY A 129 17.68 -14.26 5.52
C GLY A 129 19.11 -14.76 5.75
N GLU A 130 20.10 -14.19 5.04
CA GLU A 130 21.51 -14.42 5.42
C GLU A 130 21.76 -13.79 6.80
N GLU A 131 21.16 -12.62 7.03
CA GLU A 131 21.00 -11.99 8.32
C GLU A 131 19.51 -11.84 8.64
N THR A 132 19.15 -11.93 9.91
CA THR A 132 17.76 -11.87 10.39
C THR A 132 17.70 -11.08 11.70
N VAL A 133 16.55 -11.10 12.39
CA VAL A 133 16.42 -10.41 13.67
C VAL A 133 17.37 -11.03 14.68
N THR A 134 18.19 -10.18 15.30
CA THR A 134 19.16 -10.57 16.33
C THR A 134 18.61 -10.17 17.70
N ILE A 135 18.72 -11.08 18.66
CA ILE A 135 18.37 -10.82 20.06
C ILE A 135 19.65 -10.94 20.87
N GLU A 136 20.10 -9.83 21.43
CA GLU A 136 21.25 -9.80 22.34
C GLU A 136 20.83 -9.21 23.68
N LYS A 137 20.88 -10.03 24.73
CA LYS A 137 20.47 -9.67 26.09
C LYS A 137 19.02 -9.15 26.12
N ASN A 138 18.84 -7.84 26.21
CA ASN A 138 17.54 -7.17 26.29
C ASN A 138 17.30 -6.29 25.05
N THR A 139 17.94 -6.60 23.93
CA THR A 139 17.92 -5.76 22.74
C THR A 139 17.54 -6.59 21.52
N ILE A 140 16.59 -6.08 20.75
CA ILE A 140 16.16 -6.62 19.47
C ILE A 140 16.70 -5.70 18.38
N SER A 141 17.65 -6.18 17.58
CA SER A 141 18.19 -5.46 16.43
C SER A 141 17.76 -6.10 15.11
N MET A 142 17.67 -5.25 14.08
CA MET A 142 17.37 -5.66 12.73
C MET A 142 18.46 -5.14 11.77
N PRO A 143 19.05 -6.01 10.94
CA PRO A 143 19.97 -5.61 9.89
C PRO A 143 19.31 -4.68 8.87
N ASP A 144 20.05 -3.69 8.38
CA ASP A 144 19.54 -2.63 7.51
C ASP A 144 19.01 -3.15 6.16
N ASP A 145 19.63 -4.20 5.62
CA ASP A 145 19.21 -4.86 4.39
C ASP A 145 17.91 -5.63 4.59
N SER A 146 17.80 -6.38 5.67
CA SER A 146 16.56 -7.08 6.03
C SER A 146 15.42 -6.11 6.31
N LEU A 147 15.68 -5.03 7.06
CA LEU A 147 14.71 -3.96 7.31
C LEU A 147 14.27 -3.27 6.01
N PHE A 148 15.21 -2.91 5.15
CA PHE A 148 14.91 -2.29 3.85
C PHE A 148 14.07 -3.20 2.97
N LEU A 149 14.47 -4.46 2.81
CA LEU A 149 13.76 -5.44 1.98
C LEU A 149 12.34 -5.69 2.49
N MET A 150 12.18 -5.80 3.81
CA MET A 150 10.88 -5.97 4.47
C MET A 150 9.93 -4.80 4.16
N ILE A 151 10.41 -3.56 4.27
CA ILE A 151 9.60 -2.36 3.96
C ILE A 151 9.37 -2.24 2.45
N HIS A 152 10.42 -2.35 1.63
CA HIS A 152 10.37 -2.16 0.18
C HIS A 152 9.54 -3.24 -0.54
N LYS A 153 9.42 -4.44 0.02
CA LYS A 153 8.52 -5.47 -0.49
C LYS A 153 7.06 -4.98 -0.49
N LYS A 154 6.68 -4.22 0.54
CA LYS A 154 5.32 -3.71 0.75
C LYS A 154 5.10 -2.31 0.19
N PHE A 155 6.10 -1.44 0.29
CA PHE A 155 6.04 -0.04 -0.11
C PHE A 155 7.14 0.28 -1.12
N LYS A 156 6.85 0.03 -2.40
CA LYS A 156 7.80 0.20 -3.52
C LYS A 156 8.36 1.61 -3.70
N SER A 157 7.66 2.61 -3.17
CA SER A 157 8.08 4.02 -3.21
C SER A 157 9.32 4.31 -2.36
N LEU A 158 9.66 3.46 -1.38
CA LEU A 158 10.85 3.64 -0.56
C LEU A 158 12.08 3.13 -1.30
N SER A 159 12.90 4.05 -1.82
CA SER A 159 14.20 3.73 -2.42
C SER A 159 15.28 3.51 -1.36
N ARG A 160 16.35 2.76 -1.67
CA ARG A 160 17.49 2.57 -0.75
C ARG A 160 18.14 3.89 -0.34
N ARG A 161 18.22 4.86 -1.26
CA ARG A 161 18.70 6.22 -0.96
C ARG A 161 17.84 6.90 0.11
N ASN A 162 16.52 6.88 -0.05
CA ASN A 162 15.61 7.52 0.90
C ASN A 162 15.61 6.79 2.25
N PHE A 163 15.71 5.46 2.23
CA PHE A 163 15.87 4.63 3.43
C PHE A 163 17.12 5.03 4.22
N ASN A 164 18.29 5.08 3.58
CA ASN A 164 19.55 5.47 4.26
C ASN A 164 19.48 6.90 4.82
N LEU A 165 18.93 7.85 4.06
CA LEU A 165 18.74 9.23 4.54
C LEU A 165 17.79 9.29 5.74
N ALA A 166 16.72 8.50 5.72
CA ALA A 166 15.77 8.40 6.82
C ALA A 166 16.43 7.79 8.08
N LEU A 167 17.26 6.74 7.93
CA LEU A 167 18.03 6.17 9.04
C LEU A 167 18.93 7.22 9.70
N THR A 168 19.70 7.99 8.91
CA THR A 168 20.53 9.08 9.44
C THR A 168 19.70 10.10 10.20
N ARG A 169 18.54 10.49 9.66
CA ARG A 169 17.65 11.47 10.29
C ARG A 169 17.09 10.96 11.63
N LEU A 170 16.71 9.68 11.70
CA LEU A 170 16.10 9.07 12.88
C LEU A 170 17.09 8.88 14.05
N LYS A 171 18.39 8.76 13.76
CA LYS A 171 19.44 8.69 14.79
C LYS A 171 19.60 10.01 15.57
N SER A 172 19.24 11.15 14.97
CA SER A 172 19.48 12.48 15.56
C SER A 172 18.35 13.46 15.24
N VAL A 173 17.23 13.36 15.96
CA VAL A 173 16.08 14.25 15.80
C VAL A 173 16.14 15.37 16.84
N ARG A 174 16.32 16.61 16.40
CA ARG A 174 16.39 17.76 17.29
C ARG A 174 15.03 18.08 17.92
N CYS A 175 14.99 18.19 19.25
CA CYS A 175 13.80 18.64 19.99
C CYS A 175 13.41 20.07 19.60
N GLU A 176 12.11 20.34 19.46
CA GLU A 176 11.60 21.68 19.15
C GLU A 176 11.53 22.59 20.38
N LYS A 177 11.48 22.01 21.58
CA LYS A 177 11.26 22.70 22.85
C LYS A 177 12.52 22.84 23.71
N SER A 178 13.59 22.13 23.36
CA SER A 178 14.85 22.12 24.10
C SER A 178 16.05 21.99 23.17
N ASN A 179 17.26 22.07 23.71
CA ASN A 179 18.50 21.81 22.96
C ASN A 179 18.83 20.30 22.85
N LEU A 180 17.92 19.42 23.25
CA LEU A 180 18.15 17.98 23.17
C LEU A 180 18.04 17.44 21.76
N ILE A 181 18.71 16.32 21.54
CA ILE A 181 18.64 15.50 20.33
C ILE A 181 18.10 14.14 20.77
N HIS A 182 16.93 13.77 20.28
CA HIS A 182 16.34 12.46 20.48
C HIS A 182 16.84 11.49 19.41
N SER A 183 17.32 10.33 19.83
CA SER A 183 17.53 9.20 18.94
C SER A 183 16.28 8.34 18.95
N LEU A 184 15.57 8.27 17.82
CA LEU A 184 14.39 7.42 17.67
C LEU A 184 14.77 5.98 17.31
N ILE A 185 15.96 5.82 16.74
CA ILE A 185 16.60 4.53 16.52
C ILE A 185 18.07 4.61 16.93
N TYR A 186 18.64 3.47 17.31
CA TYR A 186 20.07 3.30 17.55
C TYR A 186 20.67 2.35 16.52
N GLU A 187 21.94 2.53 16.24
CA GLU A 187 22.74 1.57 15.47
C GLU A 187 23.68 0.86 16.44
N ILE A 188 23.69 -0.47 16.39
CA ILE A 188 24.58 -1.33 17.17
C ILE A 188 25.46 -2.08 16.18
N GLY A 189 26.78 -2.07 16.41
CA GLY A 189 27.72 -2.65 15.45
C GLY A 189 27.71 -1.93 14.09
N GLU A 190 27.90 -2.70 13.02
CA GLU A 190 27.81 -2.20 11.64
C GLU A 190 26.47 -2.65 11.05
N HIS A 191 25.60 -1.69 10.71
CA HIS A 191 24.34 -1.91 9.98
C HIS A 191 23.17 -2.56 10.73
N ASP A 192 23.22 -2.66 12.06
CA ASP A 192 22.14 -3.24 12.88
C ASP A 192 21.36 -2.16 13.64
N TYR A 193 20.02 -2.17 13.53
CA TYR A 193 19.17 -1.08 13.99
C TYR A 193 18.16 -1.48 15.07
N VAL A 194 18.02 -0.64 16.08
CA VAL A 194 17.14 -0.85 17.25
C VAL A 194 16.19 0.32 17.41
N LEU A 195 14.93 0.04 17.75
CA LEU A 195 13.95 1.07 18.13
C LEU A 195 14.23 1.60 19.54
N SER A 196 14.28 2.92 19.74
CA SER A 196 14.46 3.47 21.09
C SER A 196 13.26 3.19 22.00
N ASP A 197 13.53 3.02 23.30
CA ASP A 197 12.49 2.79 24.30
C ASP A 197 11.48 3.93 24.35
N ASP A 198 11.96 5.18 24.29
CA ASP A 198 11.09 6.35 24.36
C ASP A 198 10.01 6.33 23.26
N ILE A 199 10.40 6.10 22.00
CA ILE A 199 9.42 6.06 20.89
C ILE A 199 8.57 4.79 20.95
N TYR A 200 9.14 3.65 21.38
CA TYR A 200 8.40 2.42 21.58
C TYR A 200 7.22 2.62 22.54
N TYR A 201 7.46 3.16 23.73
CA TYR A 201 6.41 3.36 24.73
C TYR A 201 5.41 4.46 24.35
N VAL A 202 5.80 5.43 23.52
CA VAL A 202 4.85 6.36 22.92
C VAL A 202 3.91 5.63 21.98
N LEU A 203 4.47 4.79 21.09
CA LEU A 203 3.71 4.06 20.09
C LEU A 203 2.76 3.02 20.68
N ASP A 204 3.21 2.30 21.71
CA ASP A 204 2.42 1.28 22.40
C ASP A 204 1.12 1.83 23.03
N GLN A 205 1.11 3.12 23.40
CA GLN A 205 -0.09 3.78 23.93
C GLN A 205 -1.22 3.91 22.90
N TYR A 206 -0.92 3.89 21.60
CA TYR A 206 -1.90 4.02 20.52
C TYR A 206 -2.45 2.68 20.04
N GLY A 207 -1.91 1.56 20.53
CA GLY A 207 -2.44 0.22 20.28
C GLY A 207 -1.73 -0.55 19.16
N ASN A 208 -2.51 -1.16 18.28
CA ASN A 208 -2.05 -2.12 17.28
C ASN A 208 -1.55 -1.46 15.99
N ILE A 209 -0.25 -1.15 15.98
CA ILE A 209 0.46 -0.62 14.80
C ILE A 209 0.46 -1.60 13.63
N TYR A 210 0.58 -2.90 13.91
CA TYR A 210 0.62 -3.91 12.85
C TYR A 210 -0.67 -3.92 12.02
N GLN A 211 -1.82 -3.71 12.67
CA GLN A 211 -3.12 -3.58 12.00
C GLN A 211 -3.18 -2.35 11.08
N ALA A 212 -2.68 -1.19 11.56
CA ALA A 212 -2.59 0.02 10.73
C ALA A 212 -1.74 -0.21 9.48
N ILE A 213 -0.57 -0.86 9.62
CA ILE A 213 0.27 -1.25 8.49
C ILE A 213 -0.42 -2.24 7.55
N LYS A 214 -1.12 -3.27 8.07
CA LYS A 214 -1.88 -4.22 7.23
C LYS A 214 -2.91 -3.50 6.35
N ILE A 215 -3.61 -2.49 6.89
CA ILE A 215 -4.55 -1.67 6.13
C ILE A 215 -3.83 -0.89 5.03
N GLU A 216 -2.74 -0.19 5.35
CA GLU A 216 -1.98 0.59 4.36
C GLU A 216 -1.45 -0.29 3.22
N VAL A 217 -0.89 -1.46 3.55
CA VAL A 217 -0.37 -2.42 2.57
C VAL A 217 -1.49 -2.92 1.66
N THR A 218 -2.68 -3.17 2.22
CA THR A 218 -3.84 -3.63 1.44
C THR A 218 -4.30 -2.55 0.45
N ILE A 219 -4.41 -1.31 0.90
CA ILE A 219 -4.78 -0.16 0.05
C ILE A 219 -3.72 0.05 -1.04
N GLU A 220 -2.44 -0.04 -0.71
CA GLU A 220 -1.36 0.16 -1.68
C GLU A 220 -1.27 -0.96 -2.71
N GLY A 221 -1.43 -2.22 -2.28
CA GLY A 221 -1.50 -3.36 -3.19
C GLY A 221 -2.70 -3.26 -4.15
N PHE A 222 -3.84 -2.76 -3.67
CA PHE A 222 -4.99 -2.47 -4.54
C PHE A 222 -4.65 -1.36 -5.56
N HIS A 223 -4.08 -0.25 -5.10
CA HIS A 223 -3.71 0.87 -5.96
C HIS A 223 -2.72 0.47 -7.05
N GLN A 224 -1.72 -0.36 -6.74
CA GLN A 224 -0.79 -0.91 -7.74
C GLN A 224 -1.54 -1.69 -8.84
N ARG A 225 -2.49 -2.55 -8.44
CA ARG A 225 -3.28 -3.31 -9.41
C ARG A 225 -4.18 -2.42 -10.28
N LEU A 226 -4.72 -1.35 -9.70
CA LEU A 226 -5.49 -0.35 -10.43
C LEU A 226 -4.64 0.33 -11.51
N VAL A 227 -3.42 0.73 -11.17
CA VAL A 227 -2.46 1.36 -12.08
C VAL A 227 -2.12 0.43 -13.25
N GLU A 228 -1.82 -0.84 -12.99
CA GLU A 228 -1.53 -1.83 -14.04
C GLU A 228 -2.68 -1.97 -15.06
N ILE A 229 -3.93 -1.99 -14.58
CA ILE A 229 -5.11 -2.10 -15.44
C ILE A 229 -5.31 -0.79 -16.21
N LYS A 230 -5.13 0.35 -15.56
CA LYS A 230 -5.22 1.68 -16.18
C LYS A 230 -4.22 1.83 -17.34
N GLU A 231 -2.95 1.52 -17.11
CA GLU A 231 -1.90 1.57 -18.13
C GLU A 231 -2.24 0.70 -19.33
N LYS A 232 -2.80 -0.49 -19.10
CA LYS A 232 -3.24 -1.37 -20.17
C LYS A 232 -4.39 -0.78 -21.00
N ILE A 233 -5.39 -0.17 -20.37
CA ILE A 233 -6.48 0.52 -21.07
C ILE A 233 -5.95 1.73 -21.85
N GLU A 234 -5.04 2.50 -21.27
CA GLU A 234 -4.40 3.64 -21.95
C GLU A 234 -3.66 3.18 -23.22
N THR A 235 -2.92 2.07 -23.13
CA THR A 235 -2.23 1.48 -24.28
C THR A 235 -3.22 1.01 -25.37
N TYR A 236 -4.40 0.50 -24.98
CA TYR A 236 -5.45 0.13 -25.93
C TYR A 236 -6.10 1.35 -26.61
N ILE A 237 -6.36 2.42 -25.85
CA ILE A 237 -6.88 3.68 -26.40
C ILE A 237 -5.88 4.29 -27.41
N GLU A 238 -4.57 4.18 -27.16
CA GLU A 238 -3.52 4.65 -28.07
C GLU A 238 -3.56 4.00 -29.46
N VAL A 239 -4.06 2.76 -29.58
CA VAL A 239 -4.26 2.12 -30.89
C VAL A 239 -5.27 2.89 -31.72
N PHE A 240 -6.29 3.45 -31.07
CA PHE A 240 -7.31 4.27 -31.72
C PHE A 240 -6.79 5.69 -31.89
N GLU A 241 -6.48 6.40 -30.82
CA GLU A 241 -6.03 7.79 -30.93
C GLU A 241 -5.27 8.20 -29.66
N PRO A 242 -3.93 8.34 -29.73
CA PRO A 242 -3.11 8.73 -28.59
C PRO A 242 -3.56 10.03 -27.93
N LYS A 243 -4.13 10.97 -28.70
CA LYS A 243 -4.60 12.25 -28.17
C LYS A 243 -5.72 12.10 -27.14
N LEU A 244 -6.48 10.99 -27.18
CA LEU A 244 -7.50 10.67 -26.18
C LEU A 244 -6.93 10.38 -24.79
N ASN A 245 -5.62 10.06 -24.70
CA ASN A 245 -4.91 9.95 -23.42
C ASN A 245 -4.40 11.27 -22.85
N SER A 246 -4.51 12.37 -23.60
CA SER A 246 -4.01 13.66 -23.12
C SER A 246 -4.91 14.22 -22.00
N LYS A 247 -4.29 14.81 -20.98
CA LYS A 247 -4.98 15.39 -19.82
C LYS A 247 -6.08 16.40 -20.20
N ALA A 248 -5.85 17.21 -21.24
CA ALA A 248 -6.81 18.20 -21.70
C ALA A 248 -8.05 17.54 -22.33
N VAL A 249 -7.86 16.50 -23.14
CA VAL A 249 -8.95 15.76 -23.78
C VAL A 249 -9.71 14.91 -22.77
N LEU A 250 -9.01 14.28 -21.82
CA LEU A 250 -9.65 13.52 -20.74
C LEU A 250 -10.64 14.33 -19.93
N LYS A 251 -10.30 15.59 -19.62
CA LYS A 251 -11.23 16.49 -18.92
C LYS A 251 -12.52 16.69 -19.72
N LYS A 252 -12.42 16.80 -21.04
CA LYS A 252 -13.58 16.95 -21.94
C LYS A 252 -14.39 15.65 -22.05
N ILE A 253 -13.72 14.51 -22.22
CA ILE A 253 -14.34 13.17 -22.20
C ILE A 253 -15.17 12.99 -20.93
N LYS A 254 -14.58 13.30 -19.78
CA LYS A 254 -15.25 13.22 -18.48
C LYS A 254 -16.49 14.11 -18.40
N SER A 255 -16.39 15.36 -18.86
CA SER A 255 -17.56 16.25 -18.94
C SER A 255 -18.68 15.68 -19.82
N ALA A 256 -18.32 15.07 -20.96
CA ALA A 256 -19.30 14.45 -21.85
C ALA A 256 -20.03 13.28 -21.18
N ILE A 257 -19.28 12.39 -20.50
CA ILE A 257 -19.84 11.27 -19.75
C ILE A 257 -20.77 11.76 -18.63
N GLU A 258 -20.34 12.76 -17.84
CA GLU A 258 -21.16 13.36 -16.78
C GLU A 258 -22.45 14.01 -17.31
N GLN A 259 -22.41 14.55 -18.53
CA GLN A 259 -23.57 15.15 -19.21
C GLN A 259 -24.39 14.14 -20.03
N SER A 260 -24.02 12.85 -20.01
CA SER A 260 -24.65 11.79 -20.82
C SER A 260 -24.68 12.11 -22.33
N GLN A 261 -23.62 12.75 -22.84
CA GLN A 261 -23.44 13.10 -24.24
C GLN A 261 -22.60 12.05 -24.98
N ASP A 262 -22.79 11.92 -26.30
CA ASP A 262 -21.88 11.14 -27.15
C ASP A 262 -20.49 11.76 -27.07
N VAL A 263 -19.54 10.98 -26.54
CA VAL A 263 -18.19 11.48 -26.26
C VAL A 263 -17.50 11.98 -27.52
N ILE A 264 -17.63 11.24 -28.63
CA ILE A 264 -16.94 11.58 -29.86
C ILE A 264 -17.53 12.85 -30.48
N GLN A 265 -18.85 12.97 -30.49
CA GLN A 265 -19.52 14.17 -30.99
C GLN A 265 -19.18 15.38 -30.11
N TYR A 266 -19.23 15.22 -28.79
CA TYR A 266 -18.86 16.29 -27.86
C TYR A 266 -17.43 16.79 -28.10
N LEU A 267 -16.47 15.87 -28.30
CA LEU A 267 -15.08 16.25 -28.58
C LEU A 267 -14.95 17.06 -29.88
N LYS A 268 -15.74 16.76 -30.92
CA LYS A 268 -15.78 17.53 -32.17
C LYS A 268 -16.38 18.91 -31.97
N ASP A 269 -17.48 19.01 -31.25
CA ASP A 269 -18.16 20.28 -30.94
C ASP A 269 -17.22 21.21 -30.15
N GLU A 270 -16.44 20.61 -29.25
CA GLU A 270 -15.36 21.22 -28.48
C GLU A 270 -14.06 21.47 -29.26
N LYS A 271 -14.09 21.29 -30.59
CA LYS A 271 -12.98 21.54 -31.53
C LYS A 271 -11.68 20.83 -31.15
N VAL A 272 -11.77 19.63 -30.58
CA VAL A 272 -10.59 18.79 -30.38
C VAL A 272 -10.15 18.25 -31.73
N GLU A 273 -8.95 18.63 -32.17
CA GLU A 273 -8.40 18.11 -33.43
C GLU A 273 -8.08 16.61 -33.26
N LEU A 274 -8.93 15.74 -33.78
CA LEU A 274 -8.71 14.31 -33.87
C LEU A 274 -8.28 13.97 -35.31
N SER A 275 -7.70 12.78 -35.51
CA SER A 275 -7.36 12.29 -36.85
C SER A 275 -8.59 12.17 -37.76
N ASP A 276 -8.37 12.17 -39.07
CA ASP A 276 -9.43 12.16 -40.10
C ASP A 276 -10.39 10.98 -39.97
N LYS A 277 -9.98 9.88 -39.32
CA LYS A 277 -10.83 8.72 -39.03
C LYS A 277 -12.00 9.00 -38.10
N PHE A 278 -11.99 10.14 -37.42
CA PHE A 278 -13.13 10.61 -36.64
C PHE A 278 -14.12 11.44 -37.49
N ASN A 279 -13.82 11.74 -38.76
CA ASN A 279 -14.74 12.45 -39.65
C ASN A 279 -15.76 11.49 -40.29
N PHE A 280 -16.88 11.27 -39.59
CA PHE A 280 -17.90 10.29 -39.97
C PHE A 280 -18.77 10.70 -41.17
N ASN A 281 -18.72 11.95 -41.62
CA ASN A 281 -19.57 12.45 -42.70
C ASN A 281 -19.31 11.77 -44.05
N LYS A 282 -18.18 11.07 -44.17
CA LYS A 282 -17.74 10.36 -45.38
C LYS A 282 -17.77 8.84 -45.24
N ILE A 283 -18.42 8.32 -44.20
CA ILE A 283 -18.37 6.91 -43.83
C ILE A 283 -19.80 6.40 -43.69
N ASP A 284 -20.09 5.23 -44.25
CA ASP A 284 -21.34 4.54 -43.97
C ASP A 284 -21.32 4.03 -42.52
N THR A 285 -22.05 4.73 -41.65
CA THR A 285 -22.16 4.40 -40.23
C THR A 285 -22.93 3.10 -39.96
N SER A 286 -23.55 2.49 -40.97
CA SER A 286 -24.21 1.18 -40.86
C SER A 286 -23.25 0.00 -41.05
N GLU A 287 -22.03 0.25 -41.53
CA GLU A 287 -20.99 -0.78 -41.70
C GLU A 287 -20.63 -1.46 -40.38
N GLU A 288 -20.48 -2.78 -40.42
CA GLU A 288 -20.18 -3.59 -39.23
C GLU A 288 -18.83 -3.19 -38.63
N ILE A 289 -17.84 -2.91 -39.48
CA ILE A 289 -16.49 -2.49 -39.08
C ILE A 289 -16.55 -1.18 -38.30
N PHE A 290 -17.29 -0.18 -38.80
CA PHE A 290 -17.47 1.11 -38.11
C PHE A 290 -18.16 0.90 -36.75
N THR A 291 -19.28 0.17 -36.74
CA THR A 291 -20.05 -0.08 -35.51
C THR A 291 -19.21 -0.78 -34.45
N LYS A 292 -18.41 -1.77 -34.85
CA LYS A 292 -17.48 -2.47 -33.97
C LYS A 292 -16.35 -1.58 -33.50
N TRP A 293 -15.75 -0.79 -34.38
CA TRP A 293 -14.68 0.16 -34.05
C TRP A 293 -15.15 1.20 -33.02
N LYS A 294 -16.30 1.84 -33.28
CA LYS A 294 -16.89 2.86 -32.40
C LYS A 294 -17.22 2.27 -31.02
N SER A 295 -17.93 1.14 -30.99
CA SER A 295 -18.33 0.51 -29.71
C SER A 295 -17.15 0.05 -28.86
N GLN A 296 -16.07 -0.46 -29.47
CA GLN A 296 -14.87 -0.83 -28.73
C GLN A 296 -14.15 0.38 -28.15
N LEU A 297 -14.01 1.47 -28.92
CA LEU A 297 -13.42 2.71 -28.42
C LEU A 297 -14.23 3.30 -27.26
N GLU A 298 -15.56 3.38 -27.41
CA GLU A 298 -16.46 3.86 -26.35
C GLU A 298 -16.37 2.99 -25.10
N SER A 299 -16.31 1.67 -25.26
CA SER A 299 -16.12 0.75 -24.13
C SER A 299 -14.81 1.04 -23.40
N LEU A 300 -13.70 1.24 -24.10
CA LEU A 300 -12.40 1.54 -23.48
C LEU A 300 -12.42 2.88 -22.74
N ILE A 301 -13.04 3.91 -23.33
CA ILE A 301 -13.22 5.23 -22.71
C ILE A 301 -14.05 5.11 -21.41
N ASN A 302 -15.16 4.38 -21.45
CA ASN A 302 -16.02 4.18 -20.28
C ASN A 302 -15.31 3.39 -19.16
N LEU A 303 -14.58 2.33 -19.50
CA LEU A 303 -13.79 1.58 -18.52
C LEU A 303 -12.72 2.46 -17.86
N ARG A 304 -12.10 3.37 -18.63
CA ARG A 304 -11.12 4.32 -18.08
C ARG A 304 -11.76 5.28 -17.09
N ASP A 305 -12.92 5.86 -17.41
CA ASP A 305 -13.63 6.75 -16.48
C ASP A 305 -14.00 6.02 -15.18
N GLN A 306 -14.47 4.77 -15.28
CA GLN A 306 -14.74 3.93 -14.11
C GLN A 306 -13.48 3.71 -13.24
N LEU A 307 -12.31 3.49 -13.86
CA LEU A 307 -11.05 3.40 -13.10
C LEU A 307 -10.70 4.71 -12.39
N GLU A 308 -10.97 5.87 -13.00
CA GLU A 308 -10.78 7.17 -12.33
C GLU A 308 -11.73 7.36 -11.14
N GLN A 309 -12.95 6.84 -11.21
CA GLN A 309 -13.90 6.86 -10.09
C GLN A 309 -13.39 5.97 -8.94
N ILE A 310 -12.88 4.77 -9.25
CA ILE A 310 -12.25 3.88 -8.26
C ILE A 310 -11.04 4.57 -7.62
N ASP A 311 -10.17 5.19 -8.41
CA ASP A 311 -8.98 5.90 -7.91
C ASP A 311 -9.33 7.00 -6.91
N LYS A 312 -10.37 7.80 -7.20
CA LYS A 312 -10.84 8.84 -6.27
C LYS A 312 -11.30 8.26 -4.93
N ARG A 313 -12.07 7.17 -4.95
CA ARG A 313 -12.53 6.48 -3.73
C ARG A 313 -11.37 5.87 -2.94
N LEU A 314 -10.32 5.38 -3.61
CA LEU A 314 -9.09 4.96 -2.93
C LEU A 314 -8.33 6.13 -2.32
N ILE A 315 -8.26 7.27 -3.00
CA ILE A 315 -7.64 8.49 -2.44
C ILE A 315 -8.39 8.94 -1.19
N GLU A 316 -9.73 8.83 -1.17
CA GLU A 316 -10.54 9.08 0.03
C GLU A 316 -10.18 8.14 1.18
N LEU A 317 -9.96 6.85 0.92
CA LEU A 317 -9.44 5.91 1.93
C LEU A 317 -8.06 6.32 2.45
N LYS A 318 -7.15 6.72 1.55
CA LYS A 318 -5.80 7.18 1.94
C LYS A 318 -5.84 8.43 2.82
N ARG A 319 -6.87 9.29 2.68
CA ARG A 319 -7.03 10.49 3.53
C ARG A 319 -7.22 10.16 5.01
N TYR A 320 -7.56 8.93 5.39
CA TYR A 320 -7.61 8.59 6.82
C TYR A 320 -6.26 8.75 7.54
N TYR A 321 -5.15 8.61 6.82
CA TYR A 321 -3.81 8.53 7.43
C TYR A 321 -2.70 9.27 6.67
N THR A 322 -2.94 9.72 5.43
CA THR A 322 -1.90 10.38 4.63
C THR A 322 -2.44 11.45 3.67
N GLY A 323 -1.53 12.30 3.18
CA GLY A 323 -1.82 13.40 2.26
C GLY A 323 -2.12 14.73 2.95
N LYS A 324 -2.15 15.81 2.16
CA LYS A 324 -2.34 17.19 2.65
C LYS A 324 -3.69 17.41 3.33
N ASN A 325 -4.72 16.66 2.91
CA ASN A 325 -6.09 16.79 3.41
C ASN A 325 -6.47 15.58 4.26
N LYS A 326 -5.51 15.02 5.02
CA LYS A 326 -5.77 13.87 5.88
C LYS A 326 -6.73 14.24 7.01
N THR A 327 -7.55 13.29 7.42
CA THR A 327 -8.57 13.50 8.47
C THR A 327 -8.03 13.30 9.87
N ASN A 328 -6.99 12.48 10.03
CA ASN A 328 -6.38 12.18 11.33
C ASN A 328 -4.86 12.39 11.27
N SER A 329 -4.23 12.65 12.41
CA SER A 329 -2.78 12.42 12.54
C SER A 329 -2.49 10.92 12.35
N TYR A 330 -1.22 10.57 12.14
CA TYR A 330 -0.91 9.15 11.97
C TYR A 330 -1.10 8.35 13.26
N LEU A 331 -0.79 8.95 14.41
CA LEU A 331 -1.06 8.35 15.72
C LEU A 331 -2.56 8.15 15.97
N GLU A 332 -3.38 9.15 15.65
CA GLU A 332 -4.85 9.04 15.74
C GLU A 332 -5.39 7.95 14.80
N PHE A 333 -4.81 7.78 13.61
CA PHE A 333 -5.17 6.69 12.72
C PHE A 333 -4.86 5.31 13.33
N ILE A 334 -3.69 5.14 13.95
CA ILE A 334 -3.33 3.88 14.65
C ILE A 334 -4.38 3.59 15.74
N GLU A 335 -4.67 4.54 16.61
CA GLU A 335 -5.64 4.37 17.71
C GLU A 335 -7.03 4.00 17.19
N LYS A 336 -7.55 4.75 16.21
CA LYS A 336 -8.87 4.47 15.63
C LYS A 336 -8.96 3.08 15.01
N VAL A 337 -7.94 2.67 14.27
CA VAL A 337 -7.91 1.33 13.66
C VAL A 337 -7.80 0.24 14.73
N SER A 338 -6.99 0.46 15.75
CA SER A 338 -6.73 -0.50 16.83
C SER A 338 -7.98 -0.83 17.64
N PHE A 339 -8.79 0.19 17.92
CA PHE A 339 -10.02 0.04 18.70
C PHE A 339 -11.29 0.02 17.84
N ASN A 340 -11.12 0.00 16.50
CA ASN A 340 -12.20 0.13 15.52
C ASN A 340 -13.17 1.28 15.85
N GLU A 341 -12.62 2.43 16.27
CA GLU A 341 -13.42 3.62 16.56
C GLU A 341 -14.13 4.08 15.29
N ASP A 342 -15.36 4.57 15.46
CA ASP A 342 -16.23 4.97 14.35
C ASP A 342 -16.43 3.87 13.29
N GLU A 343 -16.20 2.59 13.61
CA GLU A 343 -16.25 1.46 12.67
C GLU A 343 -15.29 1.65 11.48
N ILE A 344 -14.15 2.34 11.69
CA ILE A 344 -13.22 2.69 10.60
C ILE A 344 -12.71 1.46 9.85
N VAL A 345 -12.42 0.35 10.54
CA VAL A 345 -11.91 -0.87 9.92
C VAL A 345 -12.98 -1.49 9.02
N ASP A 346 -14.22 -1.55 9.51
CA ASP A 346 -15.35 -2.10 8.76
C ASP A 346 -15.69 -1.26 7.54
N LYS A 347 -15.63 0.07 7.67
CA LYS A 347 -15.83 1.02 6.56
C LYS A 347 -14.76 0.85 5.48
N ILE A 348 -13.48 0.80 5.88
CA ILE A 348 -12.36 0.59 4.95
C ILE A 348 -12.51 -0.76 4.25
N GLN A 349 -12.80 -1.82 4.99
CA GLN A 349 -12.97 -3.17 4.44
C GLN A 349 -14.14 -3.24 3.45
N THR A 350 -15.29 -2.70 3.82
CA THR A 350 -16.49 -2.70 2.97
C THR A 350 -16.21 -1.98 1.66
N LEU A 351 -15.61 -0.79 1.74
CA LEU A 351 -15.26 -0.01 0.55
C LEU A 351 -14.24 -0.74 -0.32
N LEU A 352 -13.18 -1.33 0.25
CA LEU A 352 -12.21 -2.10 -0.52
C LEU A 352 -12.82 -3.34 -1.21
N ILE A 353 -13.79 -4.00 -0.58
CA ILE A 353 -14.52 -5.12 -1.18
C ILE A 353 -15.37 -4.65 -2.37
N GLU A 354 -16.05 -3.52 -2.25
CA GLU A 354 -16.83 -2.93 -3.34
C GLU A 354 -15.94 -2.55 -4.52
N LEU A 355 -14.88 -1.79 -4.26
CA LEU A 355 -13.91 -1.38 -5.28
C LEU A 355 -13.29 -2.60 -5.96
N ARG A 356 -13.01 -3.67 -5.22
CA ARG A 356 -12.52 -4.93 -5.80
C ARG A 356 -13.51 -5.57 -6.75
N LYS A 357 -14.79 -5.59 -6.41
CA LYS A 357 -15.83 -6.15 -7.29
C LYS A 357 -15.93 -5.33 -8.59
N GLU A 358 -15.88 -4.00 -8.48
CA GLU A 358 -15.86 -3.11 -9.65
C GLU A 358 -14.62 -3.35 -10.52
N LEU A 359 -13.43 -3.42 -9.92
CA LEU A 359 -12.18 -3.68 -10.64
C LEU A 359 -12.16 -5.04 -11.32
N VAL A 360 -12.73 -6.08 -10.68
CA VAL A 360 -12.88 -7.41 -11.29
C VAL A 360 -13.77 -7.35 -12.53
N ARG A 361 -14.92 -6.66 -12.46
CA ARG A 361 -15.80 -6.48 -13.63
C ARG A 361 -15.09 -5.75 -14.77
N ILE A 362 -14.36 -4.67 -14.46
CA ILE A 362 -13.54 -3.95 -15.45
C ILE A 362 -12.52 -4.90 -16.08
N ASN A 363 -11.83 -5.70 -15.27
CA ASN A 363 -10.83 -6.65 -15.74
C ASN A 363 -11.43 -7.77 -16.61
N GLU A 364 -12.64 -8.24 -16.30
CA GLU A 364 -13.39 -9.21 -17.12
C GLU A 364 -13.71 -8.63 -18.49
N VAL A 365 -14.28 -7.43 -18.57
CA VAL A 365 -14.54 -6.76 -19.86
C VAL A 365 -13.23 -6.53 -20.60
N MET A 366 -12.22 -6.03 -19.91
CA MET A 366 -10.90 -5.72 -20.49
C MET A 366 -10.18 -6.97 -21.02
N SER A 367 -10.45 -8.15 -20.46
CA SER A 367 -9.90 -9.43 -20.95
C SER A 367 -10.43 -9.86 -22.31
N THR A 368 -11.57 -9.30 -22.75
CA THR A 368 -12.13 -9.55 -24.09
C THR A 368 -11.39 -8.82 -25.19
N PHE A 369 -10.54 -7.84 -24.85
CA PHE A 369 -9.72 -7.11 -25.81
C PHE A 369 -8.31 -7.69 -25.89
N THR A 370 -7.85 -7.96 -27.11
CA THR A 370 -6.43 -8.21 -27.38
C THR A 370 -5.82 -7.08 -28.20
N MET A 371 -4.56 -6.75 -27.91
CA MET A 371 -3.81 -5.74 -28.66
C MET A 371 -3.81 -6.00 -30.17
N LYS A 372 -3.72 -7.27 -30.57
CA LYS A 372 -3.70 -7.67 -31.98
C LYS A 372 -5.03 -7.38 -32.67
N GLU A 373 -6.15 -7.75 -32.05
CA GLU A 373 -7.48 -7.53 -32.61
C GLU A 373 -7.83 -6.05 -32.71
N LEU A 374 -7.48 -5.25 -31.69
CA LEU A 374 -7.68 -3.80 -31.72
C LEU A 374 -6.90 -3.15 -32.87
N LYS A 375 -5.64 -3.56 -33.08
CA LYS A 375 -4.82 -3.05 -34.18
C LYS A 375 -5.39 -3.43 -35.55
N LEU A 376 -5.82 -4.68 -35.71
CA LEU A 376 -6.44 -5.14 -36.96
C LEU A 376 -7.73 -4.38 -37.23
N LEU A 377 -8.61 -4.24 -36.23
CA LEU A 377 -9.85 -3.49 -36.37
C LEU A 377 -9.60 -2.02 -36.74
N ASN A 378 -8.61 -1.37 -36.10
CA ASN A 378 -8.28 0.01 -36.44
C ASN A 378 -7.73 0.14 -37.87
N LEU A 379 -6.93 -0.82 -38.35
CA LEU A 379 -6.45 -0.84 -39.73
C LEU A 379 -7.58 -1.11 -40.75
N ASP A 380 -8.47 -2.04 -40.44
CA ASP A 380 -9.61 -2.36 -41.33
C ASP A 380 -10.58 -1.18 -41.42
N TYR A 381 -10.78 -0.45 -40.32
CA TYR A 381 -11.53 0.80 -40.33
C TYR A 381 -10.82 1.89 -41.15
N GLU A 382 -9.50 2.05 -41.02
CA GLU A 382 -8.74 3.00 -41.84
C GLU A 382 -8.80 2.66 -43.34
N ARG A 383 -8.82 1.37 -43.71
CA ARG A 383 -9.05 0.93 -45.10
C ARG A 383 -10.44 1.26 -45.60
N LEU A 384 -11.47 1.06 -44.77
CA LEU A 384 -12.85 1.43 -45.11
C LEU A 384 -12.94 2.93 -45.44
N ILE A 385 -12.27 3.77 -44.66
CA ILE A 385 -12.21 5.22 -44.90
C ILE A 385 -11.54 5.54 -46.24
N ILE A 386 -10.42 4.88 -46.56
CA ILE A 386 -9.69 5.13 -47.81
C ILE A 386 -10.56 4.74 -49.02
N LEU A 387 -11.11 3.53 -49.00
CA LEU A 387 -11.94 3.02 -50.10
C LEU A 387 -13.22 3.84 -50.31
N GLY A 388 -13.82 4.35 -49.23
CA GLY A 388 -15.00 5.22 -49.32
C GLY A 388 -14.72 6.66 -49.74
N ASN A 389 -13.46 7.09 -49.88
CA ASN A 389 -13.08 8.41 -50.37
C ASN A 389 -12.66 8.42 -51.86
N ASP A 390 -12.53 7.25 -52.48
CA ASP A 390 -12.18 7.09 -53.90
C ASP A 390 -13.41 7.06 -54.84
N ASP A 391 -14.62 7.11 -54.27
CA ASP A 391 -15.91 7.38 -54.94
C ASP A 391 -16.35 8.83 -54.69
#